data_AF-A0A936JGV7-F1
#
_entry.id   AF-A0A936JGV7-F1
#
_cell.length_a   1.000
_cell.length_b   1.000
_cell.length_c   1.000
_cell.angle_alpha   90.00
_cell.angle_beta   90.00
_cell.angle_gamma   90.00
#
_symmetry.space_group_name_H-M   'P 1'
#
loop_
_entity.id
_entity.type
_entity.pdbx_description
1 polymer ?
#
loop_
_entity_poly.entity_id
_entity_poly.type
_entity_poly.pdbx_seq_one_letter_code
_entity_poly.pdbx_strand_id
1 'polypeptide(L)' 'MLGGAVLILIGFLLMSGGSMKDPNVWDESVIYSPIRITLAPIVILAGIVLNIYAVFKR' A
#
# COMPACT_ATOMS: atom_id res chain seq x y z
N MET A 1 -2.63 14.29 11.31
CA MET A 1 -1.87 14.44 10.06
C MET A 1 -0.67 13.48 9.98
N LEU A 2 0.29 13.52 10.93
CA LEU A 2 1.44 12.59 10.90
C LEU A 2 1.06 11.10 10.87
N GLY A 3 0.10 10.66 11.70
CA GLY A 3 -0.34 9.26 11.71
C GLY A 3 -0.92 8.76 10.37
N GLY A 4 -1.61 9.63 9.63
CA GLY A 4 -2.18 9.28 8.33
C GLY A 4 -1.11 9.19 7.25
N ALA A 5 -0.11 10.07 7.30
CA ALA A 5 1.06 10.00 6.43
C ALA A 5 1.88 8.72 6.65
N VAL A 6 2.04 8.28 7.90
CA VAL A 6 2.72 7.01 8.23
C VAL A 6 1.96 5.82 7.65
N LEU A 7 0.63 5.79 7.76
CA LEU A 7 -0.19 4.72 7.17
C LEU A 7 -0.04 4.67 5.64
N ILE A 8 -0.07 5.83 4.97
CA ILE A 8 0.14 5.90 3.52
C ILE A 8 1.53 5.37 3.13
N LEU A 9 2.58 5.76 3.87
CA LEU A 9 3.94 5.25 3.64
C LEU A 9 4.03 3.74 3.81
N ILE A 10 3.42 3.18 4.85
CA ILE A 10 3.36 1.72 5.06
C ILE A 10 2.66 1.04 3.89
N GLY A 11 1.54 1.60 3.42
CA GLY A 11 0.82 1.09 2.25
C GLY A 11 1.70 1.03 1.00
N PHE A 12 2.48 2.08 0.73
CA PHE A 12 3.44 2.07 -0.39
C PHE A 12 4.57 1.05 -0.20
N LEU A 13 5.08 0.88 1.03
CA LEU A 13 6.10 -0.13 1.32
C LEU A 13 5.58 -1.55 1.07
N LEU A 14 4.31 -1.83 1.39
CA LEU A 14 3.68 -3.13 1.13
C LEU A 14 3.58 -3.45 -0.37
N MET A 15 3.59 -2.45 -1.25
CA MET A 15 3.60 -2.65 -2.72
C MET A 15 4.98 -3.01 -3.28
N SER A 16 6.05 -2.95 -2.48
CA SER A 16 7.41 -3.23 -2.93
C SER A 16 7.63 -4.70 -3.32
N GLY A 17 8.55 -4.93 -4.26
CA GLY A 17 9.06 -6.27 -4.61
C GLY A 17 8.44 -6.95 -5.84
N GLY A 18 7.93 -6.20 -6.81
CA GLY A 18 7.29 -6.73 -8.04
C GLY A 18 8.22 -7.19 -9.14
N SER A 19 9.52 -7.29 -8.84
CA SER A 19 10.53 -7.67 -9.81
C SER A 19 10.56 -9.18 -10.00
N MET A 20 10.48 -9.61 -11.26
CA MET A 20 10.73 -10.98 -11.67
C MET A 20 12.23 -11.30 -11.59
N LYS A 21 12.59 -12.49 -11.11
CA LYS A 21 13.99 -12.95 -11.06
C LYS A 21 14.54 -13.30 -12.46
N ASP A 22 13.70 -13.86 -13.32
CA ASP A 22 14.03 -14.19 -14.71
C ASP A 22 12.97 -13.56 -15.62
N PRO A 23 13.34 -12.72 -16.60
CA PRO A 23 12.38 -12.08 -17.51
C PRO A 23 11.66 -13.05 -18.45
N ASN A 24 12.14 -14.29 -18.60
CA ASN A 24 11.54 -15.30 -19.48
C ASN A 24 10.50 -16.18 -18.76
N VAL A 25 10.37 -16.05 -17.44
CA VAL A 25 9.44 -16.83 -16.63
C VAL A 25 8.41 -15.88 -16.03
N TRP A 26 7.12 -16.25 -16.08
CA TRP A 26 6.03 -15.50 -15.46
C TRP A 26 5.59 -16.16 -14.15
N ASP A 27 5.66 -15.42 -13.04
CA ASP A 27 5.22 -15.83 -11.72
C ASP A 27 4.18 -14.82 -11.25
N GLU A 28 2.92 -15.22 -11.40
CA GLU A 28 1.77 -14.42 -11.04
C GLU A 28 1.78 -14.02 -9.56
N SER A 29 2.37 -14.83 -8.68
CA SER A 29 2.38 -14.56 -7.23
C SER A 29 3.23 -13.33 -6.87
N VAL A 30 4.22 -13.01 -7.71
CA VAL A 30 5.11 -11.86 -7.50
C VAL A 30 4.38 -10.54 -7.69
N ILE A 31 3.45 -10.47 -8.65
CA ILE A 31 2.70 -9.23 -8.95
C ILE A 31 1.31 -9.26 -8.32
N TYR A 32 0.60 -10.38 -8.45
CA TYR A 32 -0.79 -10.54 -7.99
C TYR A 32 -0.90 -11.00 -6.53
N SER A 33 0.10 -10.68 -5.71
CA SER A 33 0.05 -10.94 -4.28
C SER A 33 -1.15 -10.21 -3.63
N PRO A 34 -1.96 -10.89 -2.80
CA PRO A 34 -3.08 -10.25 -2.10
C PRO A 34 -2.63 -9.12 -1.16
N ILE A 35 -1.36 -9.14 -0.73
CA ILE A 35 -0.76 -8.05 0.06
C ILE A 35 -0.69 -6.76 -0.77
N ARG A 36 -0.42 -6.86 -2.07
CA ARG A 36 -0.21 -5.70 -2.94
C ARG A 36 -1.49 -5.20 -3.60
N ILE A 37 -2.37 -6.12 -3.98
CA ILE A 37 -3.61 -5.76 -4.68
C ILE A 37 -4.70 -5.36 -3.70
N THR A 38 -4.75 -5.99 -2.53
CA THR A 38 -5.84 -5.79 -1.57
C THR A 38 -5.38 -5.03 -0.35
N LEU A 39 -4.39 -5.54 0.38
CA LEU A 39 -4.01 -4.98 1.67
C LEU A 39 -3.36 -3.59 1.54
N ALA A 40 -2.41 -3.43 0.62
CA ALA A 40 -1.70 -2.18 0.44
C ALA A 40 -2.64 -1.00 0.08
N PRO A 41 -3.56 -1.11 -0.91
CA PRO A 41 -4.52 -0.04 -1.20
C PRO A 41 -5.44 0.27 -0.03
N ILE A 42 -5.90 -0.75 0.72
CA ILE A 42 -6.74 -0.54 1.91
C ILE A 42 -5.98 0.29 2.97
N VAL A 43 -4.71 -0.01 3.21
CA VAL A 43 -3.87 0.71 4.17
C VAL A 43 -3.65 2.17 3.73
N ILE A 44 -3.44 2.42 2.44
CA ILE A 44 -3.32 3.79 1.89
C ILE A 44 -4.63 4.56 2.11
N LEU A 45 -5.77 3.96 1.74
CA LEU A 45 -7.09 4.58 1.90
C LEU A 45 -7.39 4.88 3.38
N ALA A 46 -7.04 3.97 4.30
CA ALA A 46 -7.18 4.20 5.74
C ALA A 46 -6.36 5.41 6.20
N GLY A 47 -5.13 5.58 5.70
CA GLY A 47 -4.31 6.75 5.99
C GLY A 47 -4.89 8.06 5.45
N ILE A 48 -5.50 8.03 4.26
CA ILE A 48 -6.22 9.18 3.68
C ILE A 48 -7.44 9.53 4.55
N VAL A 49 -8.28 8.55 4.90
CA VAL A 49 -9.45 8.75 5.76
C VAL A 49 -9.05 9.32 7.12
N LEU A 50 -7.96 8.82 7.71
CA LEU A 50 -7.44 9.33 8.98
C LEU A 50 -6.99 10.80 8.86
N ASN A 51 -6.36 11.17 7.74
CA ASN A 51 -5.99 12.56 7.49
C ASN A 51 -7.20 13.47 7.32
N ILE A 52 -8.22 13.04 6.57
CA ILE A 52 -9.48 13.74 6.43
C ILE A 52 -10.11 13.97 7.81
N TYR A 53 -10.26 12.92 8.61
CA TYR A 53 -10.79 13.01 9.97
C TYR A 53 -9.97 13.96 10.86
N ALA A 54 -8.63 13.90 10.77
CA ALA A 54 -7.75 14.76 11.55
C ALA A 54 -7.83 16.24 11.17
N VAL A 55 -8.25 16.57 9.93
CA VAL A 55 -8.52 17.95 9.52
C VAL A 55 -9.82 18.45 10.13
N PHE A 56 -10.88 17.65 10.10
CA PHE A 56 -12.20 18.04 10.63
C PHE A 56 -12.29 18.04 12.16
N LYS A 57 -11.45 17.26 12.86
CA LYS A 57 -11.38 17.25 14.34
C LYS A 57 -10.50 18.38 14.88
N ARG A 58 -9.83 19.13 14.02
CA ARG A 58 -9.13 20.37 14.34
C ARG A 58 -10.03 21.55 14.02
#